data_AF-A0A2Z6ETE1-F1
#
_entry.id   AF-A0A2Z6ETE1-F1
#
_cell.length_a   1.000
_cell.length_b   1.000
_cell.length_c   1.000
_cell.angle_alpha   90.00
_cell.angle_beta   90.00
_cell.angle_gamma   90.00
#
_symmetry.space_group_name_H-M   'P 1'
#
loop_
_entity.id
_entity.type
_entity.pdbx_description
1 polymer ?
#
loop_
_entity_poly.entity_id
_entity_poly.type
_entity_poly.pdbx_seq_one_letter_code
_entity_poly.pdbx_strand_id
1 'polypeptide(L)'
;MVLGNHELHLLAVAAGVQRIRKGDTINEILAAPDAADLIDWLRHRPLTHYQNGMLMVHAGVLPQWDLTLTLELAHELEQALRGPAWRDCIAQLSLPRLTRWHPGLTRDERLRITAHTLTHIRFCNPEGELEFNAKGGPDTAPPGYLPWFDAPDRRTAELTIVFGHWAALGLLLRDKLCALDSGCVWGKQLSALTLDPEPSQRKLIQVTCPTE
;
A
#
# COMPACT_ATOMS: atom_id res chain seq x y z
N MET A 1 -5.15 2.97 10.49
CA MET A 1 -4.03 3.46 9.67
C MET A 1 -3.32 2.24 9.14
N VAL A 2 -2.98 2.19 7.86
CA VAL A 2 -2.12 1.14 7.29
C VAL A 2 -0.79 1.73 6.85
N LEU A 3 0.29 0.97 6.92
CA LEU A 3 1.60 1.38 6.41
C LEU A 3 1.59 1.47 4.88
N GLY A 4 2.07 2.59 4.35
CA GLY A 4 2.27 2.82 2.93
C GLY A 4 3.74 2.84 2.51
N ASN A 5 3.96 3.12 1.23
CA ASN A 5 5.31 3.15 0.64
C ASN A 5 6.17 4.29 1.21
N HIS A 6 5.57 5.42 1.57
CA HIS A 6 6.29 6.55 2.16
C HIS A 6 6.68 6.28 3.62
N GLU A 7 5.83 5.59 4.39
CA GLU A 7 6.18 5.15 5.74
C GLU A 7 7.31 4.11 5.72
N LEU A 8 7.25 3.15 4.79
CA LEU A 8 8.36 2.20 4.60
C LEU A 8 9.66 2.90 4.15
N HIS A 9 9.56 3.98 3.35
CA HIS A 9 10.72 4.79 2.99
C HIS A 9 11.31 5.54 4.19
N LEU A 10 10.46 6.13 5.04
CA LEU A 10 10.89 6.75 6.30
C LEU A 10 11.63 5.74 7.20
N LEU A 11 11.07 4.54 7.37
CA LEU A 11 11.74 3.45 8.10
C LEU A 11 13.08 3.06 7.46
N ALA A 12 13.18 3.04 6.13
CA ALA A 12 14.42 2.76 5.41
C ALA A 12 15.51 3.81 5.66
N VAL A 13 15.14 5.08 5.73
CA VAL A 13 16.07 6.16 6.08
C VAL A 13 16.47 6.07 7.56
N ALA A 14 15.52 5.86 8.47
CA ALA A 14 15.79 5.71 9.90
C ALA A 14 16.64 4.46 10.23
N ALA A 15 16.55 3.41 9.42
CA ALA A 15 17.40 2.22 9.51
C ALA A 15 18.82 2.42 8.97
N GLY A 16 19.09 3.55 8.29
CA GLY A 16 20.36 3.80 7.59
C GLY A 16 20.54 3.03 6.29
N VAL A 17 19.48 2.38 5.78
CA VAL A 17 19.50 1.57 4.56
C VAL A 17 19.40 2.45 3.31
N GLN A 18 18.61 3.53 3.39
CA GLN A 18 18.45 4.50 2.32
C GLN A 18 18.88 5.90 2.77
N ARG A 19 19.24 6.74 1.80
CA ARG A 19 19.47 8.16 2.01
C ARG A 19 18.21 8.95 1.69
N ILE A 20 18.06 10.08 2.35
CA ILE A 20 17.06 11.10 2.02
C ILE A 20 17.28 11.55 0.59
N ARG A 21 16.20 11.58 -0.19
CA ARG A 21 16.18 11.97 -1.59
C ARG A 21 15.88 13.46 -1.70
N LYS A 22 16.23 14.03 -2.86
CA LYS A 22 15.85 15.40 -3.19
C LYS A 22 14.32 15.50 -3.27
N GLY A 23 13.74 16.36 -2.44
CA GLY A 23 12.29 16.58 -2.37
C GLY A 23 11.58 15.86 -1.22
N ASP A 24 12.28 15.02 -0.44
CA ASP A 24 11.68 14.44 0.76
C ASP A 24 11.53 15.49 1.86
N THR A 25 10.40 15.48 2.56
CA THR A 25 10.08 16.38 3.67
C THR A 25 10.18 15.70 5.04
N ILE A 26 10.84 14.54 5.12
CA ILE A 26 10.89 13.71 6.33
C ILE A 26 11.97 14.13 7.36
N ASN A 27 12.80 15.13 7.04
CA ASN A 27 13.89 15.56 7.90
C ASN A 27 13.43 16.00 9.29
N GLU A 28 12.29 16.70 9.37
CA GLU A 28 11.75 17.19 10.64
C GLU A 28 11.39 16.02 11.57
N ILE A 29 10.83 14.93 11.02
CA ILE A 29 10.51 13.72 11.78
C ILE A 29 11.79 13.06 12.30
N LEU A 30 12.83 12.96 11.47
CA LEU A 30 14.10 12.31 11.80
C LEU A 30 14.94 13.13 12.79
N ALA A 31 14.78 14.45 12.81
CA ALA A 31 15.48 15.37 13.70
C ALA A 31 14.70 15.70 14.98
N ALA A 32 13.46 15.23 15.11
CA ALA A 32 12.63 15.48 16.27
C ALA A 32 13.26 14.89 17.56
N PRO A 33 13.11 15.54 18.72
CA PRO A 33 13.63 15.00 19.99
C PRO A 33 13.07 13.62 20.35
N ASP A 34 11.86 13.30 19.89
CA ASP A 34 11.13 12.04 20.07
C ASP A 34 11.16 11.14 18.82
N ALA A 35 12.08 11.38 17.87
CA ALA A 35 12.18 10.61 16.62
C ALA A 35 12.25 9.09 16.85
N ALA A 36 12.96 8.65 17.89
CA ALA A 36 13.05 7.23 18.23
C ALA A 36 11.67 6.62 18.56
N ASP A 37 10.84 7.34 19.34
CA ASP A 37 9.50 6.91 19.72
C ASP A 37 8.54 6.93 18.52
N LEU A 38 8.66 7.94 17.65
CA LEU A 38 7.88 8.04 16.41
C LEU A 38 8.18 6.87 15.45
N ILE A 39 9.46 6.55 15.27
CA ILE A 39 9.90 5.42 14.42
C ILE A 39 9.46 4.09 15.03
N ASP A 40 9.56 3.94 16.35
CA ASP A 40 9.09 2.75 17.04
C ASP A 40 7.57 2.60 16.92
N TRP A 41 6.79 3.66 17.12
CA TRP A 41 5.36 3.63 16.93
C TRP A 41 4.97 3.27 15.49
N LEU A 42 5.68 3.83 14.51
CA LEU A 42 5.41 3.65 13.09
C LEU A 42 5.62 2.21 12.65
N ARG A 43 6.76 1.58 13.00
CA ARG A 43 7.04 0.18 12.65
C ARG A 43 6.07 -0.82 13.29
N HIS A 44 5.29 -0.40 14.29
CA HIS A 44 4.24 -1.20 14.90
C HIS A 44 2.86 -1.05 14.24
N ARG A 45 2.67 -0.09 13.33
CA ARG A 45 1.41 0.08 12.61
C ARG A 45 1.14 -1.12 11.69
N PRO A 46 -0.14 -1.48 11.47
CA PRO A 46 -0.48 -2.62 10.63
C PRO A 46 -0.30 -2.29 9.14
N LEU A 47 -0.18 -3.33 8.31
CA LEU A 47 -0.21 -3.23 6.84
C LEU A 47 -1.63 -3.39 6.29
N THR A 48 -2.50 -4.04 7.06
CA THR A 48 -3.88 -4.30 6.68
C THR A 48 -4.83 -4.07 7.86
N HIS A 49 -6.06 -3.68 7.57
CA HIS A 49 -7.15 -3.75 8.54
C HIS A 49 -8.31 -4.51 7.90
N TYR A 50 -8.80 -5.55 8.58
CA TYR A 50 -10.02 -6.24 8.17
C TYR A 50 -11.07 -6.14 9.26
N GLN A 51 -12.20 -5.51 8.95
CA GLN A 51 -13.29 -5.31 9.89
C GLN A 51 -14.61 -5.17 9.13
N ASN A 52 -15.68 -5.72 9.68
CA ASN A 52 -17.04 -5.62 9.12
C ASN A 52 -17.11 -6.05 7.63
N GLY A 53 -16.36 -7.07 7.23
CA GLY A 53 -16.34 -7.56 5.85
C GLY A 53 -15.58 -6.67 4.86
N MET A 54 -14.86 -5.66 5.32
CA MET A 54 -14.08 -4.73 4.49
C MET A 54 -12.60 -4.86 4.79
N LEU A 55 -11.77 -4.89 3.75
CA LEU A 55 -10.32 -4.90 3.85
C LEU A 55 -9.75 -3.54 3.44
N MET A 56 -8.96 -2.94 4.32
CA MET A 56 -8.21 -1.73 4.05
C MET A 56 -6.72 -2.05 3.89
N VAL A 57 -6.13 -1.61 2.78
CA VAL A 57 -4.70 -1.73 2.44
C VAL A 57 -4.22 -0.40 1.86
N HIS A 58 -2.91 -0.15 1.79
CA HIS A 58 -2.42 1.12 1.23
C HIS A 58 -2.60 1.18 -0.30
N ALA A 59 -2.24 0.12 -1.03
CA ALA A 59 -2.26 0.11 -2.50
C ALA A 59 -3.21 -0.94 -3.10
N GLY A 60 -3.07 -2.23 -2.77
CA GLY A 60 -3.90 -3.25 -3.38
C GLY A 60 -3.47 -4.67 -3.06
N VAL A 61 -4.08 -5.64 -3.75
CA VAL A 61 -3.89 -7.07 -3.51
C VAL A 61 -3.70 -7.79 -4.84
N LEU A 62 -2.80 -8.75 -4.90
CA LEU A 62 -2.57 -9.56 -6.10
C LEU A 62 -3.76 -10.50 -6.37
N PRO A 63 -4.07 -10.82 -7.65
CA PRO A 63 -5.25 -11.62 -7.99
C PRO A 63 -5.26 -13.01 -7.36
N GLN A 64 -4.09 -13.61 -7.14
CA GLN A 64 -3.95 -14.94 -6.56
C GLN A 64 -4.15 -14.97 -5.04
N TRP A 65 -4.17 -13.81 -4.37
CA TRP A 65 -4.33 -13.75 -2.92
C TRP A 65 -5.80 -13.67 -2.56
N ASP A 66 -6.27 -14.57 -1.71
CA ASP A 66 -7.54 -14.42 -1.01
C ASP A 66 -7.35 -13.60 0.28
N LEU A 67 -8.45 -13.39 1.01
CA LEU A 67 -8.42 -12.63 2.27
C LEU A 67 -7.47 -13.27 3.28
N THR A 68 -7.55 -14.58 3.49
CA THR A 68 -6.75 -15.30 4.49
C THR A 68 -5.26 -15.15 4.20
N LEU A 69 -4.85 -15.46 2.97
CA LEU A 69 -3.45 -15.34 2.55
C LEU A 69 -2.96 -13.88 2.66
N THR A 70 -3.80 -12.91 2.30
CA THR A 70 -3.45 -11.48 2.43
C THR A 70 -3.15 -11.10 3.88
N LEU A 71 -3.98 -11.55 4.82
CA LEU A 71 -3.80 -11.28 6.25
C LEU A 71 -2.57 -12.00 6.83
N GLU A 72 -2.32 -13.24 6.42
CA GLU A 72 -1.14 -14.01 6.84
C GLU A 72 0.17 -13.36 6.37
N LEU A 73 0.24 -12.98 5.10
CA LEU A 73 1.39 -12.30 4.52
C LEU A 73 1.65 -10.95 5.21
N ALA A 74 0.59 -10.16 5.39
CA ALA A 74 0.68 -8.89 6.10
C ALA A 74 1.18 -9.10 7.53
N HIS A 75 0.61 -10.07 8.27
CA HIS A 75 1.01 -10.36 9.63
C HIS A 75 2.49 -10.77 9.73
N GLU A 76 2.98 -11.61 8.81
CA GLU A 76 4.39 -12.01 8.80
C GLU A 76 5.33 -10.81 8.64
N LEU A 77 4.99 -9.88 7.75
CA LEU A 77 5.76 -8.65 7.55
C LEU A 77 5.66 -7.70 8.76
N GLU A 78 4.47 -7.55 9.34
CA GLU A 78 4.28 -6.78 10.58
C GLU A 78 5.13 -7.33 11.72
N GLN A 79 5.19 -8.64 11.92
CA GLN A 79 6.05 -9.26 12.95
C GLN A 79 7.53 -8.96 12.70
N ALA A 80 7.97 -8.99 11.44
CA ALA A 80 9.34 -8.66 11.08
C ALA A 80 9.68 -7.19 11.37
N LEU A 81 8.76 -6.26 11.11
CA LEU A 81 8.92 -4.83 11.38
C LEU A 81 8.85 -4.49 12.89
N ARG A 82 8.06 -5.25 13.66
CA ARG A 82 7.94 -5.12 15.13
C ARG A 82 9.10 -5.77 15.88
N GLY A 83 9.77 -6.74 15.27
CA GLY A 83 10.89 -7.46 15.89
C GLY A 83 12.15 -6.61 16.12
N PRO A 84 13.10 -7.10 16.93
CA PRO A 84 14.37 -6.41 17.19
C PRO A 84 15.25 -6.28 15.94
N ALA A 85 15.13 -7.20 14.98
CA ALA A 85 15.85 -7.21 13.71
C ALA A 85 15.13 -6.47 12.57
N TRP A 86 14.26 -5.50 12.89
CA TRP A 86 13.46 -4.79 11.88
C TRP A 86 14.32 -4.06 10.84
N ARG A 87 15.52 -3.61 11.21
CA ARG A 87 16.47 -2.97 10.27
C ARG A 87 16.93 -3.93 9.17
N ASP A 88 17.17 -5.20 9.52
CA ASP A 88 17.51 -6.24 8.54
C ASP A 88 16.32 -6.53 7.63
N CYS A 89 15.10 -6.58 8.19
CA CYS A 89 13.88 -6.69 7.39
C CYS A 89 13.78 -5.54 6.37
N ILE A 90 13.95 -4.29 6.81
CA ILE A 90 13.94 -3.10 5.94
C ILE A 90 15.04 -3.14 4.88
N ALA A 91 16.22 -3.68 5.20
CA ALA A 91 17.28 -3.91 4.23
C ALA A 91 16.84 -4.91 3.14
N GLN A 92 16.19 -6.01 3.53
CA GLN A 92 15.62 -6.99 2.60
C GLN A 92 14.52 -6.39 1.71
N LEU A 93 13.67 -5.51 2.25
CA LEU A 93 12.64 -4.82 1.46
C LEU A 93 13.22 -3.82 0.45
N SER A 94 14.44 -3.31 0.71
CA SER A 94 15.13 -2.34 -0.16
C SER A 94 15.91 -2.99 -1.32
N LEU A 95 16.01 -4.32 -1.34
CA LEU A 95 16.59 -5.07 -2.45
C LEU A 95 15.74 -4.94 -3.73
N PRO A 96 16.28 -5.30 -4.91
CA PRO A 96 15.56 -5.22 -6.16
C PRO A 96 14.15 -5.86 -6.10
N ARG A 97 13.23 -5.23 -6.85
CA ARG A 97 11.82 -5.58 -6.82
C ARG A 97 11.59 -7.00 -7.31
N LEU A 98 10.88 -7.79 -6.52
CA LEU A 98 10.27 -9.03 -6.97
C LEU A 98 8.95 -8.69 -7.67
N THR A 99 8.71 -9.27 -8.84
CA THR A 99 7.50 -8.98 -9.65
C THR A 99 6.45 -10.07 -9.54
N ARG A 100 6.81 -11.30 -9.16
CA ARG A 100 5.89 -12.45 -9.15
C ARG A 100 5.81 -13.09 -7.77
N TRP A 101 4.59 -13.44 -7.35
CA TRP A 101 4.36 -14.25 -6.17
C TRP A 101 4.20 -15.73 -6.56
N HIS A 102 4.74 -16.63 -5.74
CA HIS A 102 4.46 -18.06 -5.79
C HIS A 102 4.66 -18.69 -4.40
N PRO A 103 4.08 -19.87 -4.11
CA PRO A 103 4.18 -20.48 -2.78
C PRO A 103 5.60 -20.89 -2.38
N GLY A 104 6.47 -21.19 -3.34
CA GLY A 104 7.87 -21.58 -3.10
C GLY A 104 8.85 -20.44 -2.76
N LEU A 105 8.38 -19.20 -2.54
CA LEU A 105 9.27 -18.09 -2.20
C LEU A 105 9.93 -18.31 -0.84
N THR A 106 11.20 -17.94 -0.73
CA THR A 106 11.87 -17.84 0.57
C THR A 106 11.16 -16.82 1.45
N ARG A 107 11.41 -16.86 2.76
CA ARG A 107 10.81 -15.91 3.70
C ARG A 107 11.06 -14.46 3.28
N ASP A 108 12.30 -14.10 2.97
CA ASP A 108 12.65 -12.71 2.66
C ASP A 108 12.09 -12.24 1.32
N GLU A 109 12.01 -13.11 0.31
CA GLU A 109 11.31 -12.81 -0.94
C GLU A 109 9.80 -12.63 -0.73
N ARG A 110 9.20 -13.47 0.12
CA ARG A 110 7.78 -13.37 0.48
C ARG A 110 7.48 -12.07 1.24
N LEU A 111 8.32 -11.66 2.18
CA LEU A 111 8.21 -10.35 2.85
C LEU A 111 8.30 -9.20 1.84
N ARG A 112 9.25 -9.30 0.90
CA ARG A 112 9.49 -8.27 -0.11
C ARG A 112 8.34 -8.11 -1.10
N ILE A 113 7.84 -9.20 -1.67
CA ILE A 113 6.66 -9.14 -2.56
C ILE A 113 5.41 -8.68 -1.79
N THR A 114 5.29 -9.05 -0.50
CA THR A 114 4.21 -8.54 0.37
C THR A 114 4.25 -7.04 0.50
N ALA A 115 5.41 -6.48 0.84
CA ALA A 115 5.60 -5.04 0.93
C ALA A 115 5.29 -4.36 -0.41
N HIS A 116 5.81 -4.87 -1.52
CA HIS A 116 5.58 -4.29 -2.86
C HIS A 116 4.11 -4.34 -3.27
N THR A 117 3.41 -5.45 -3.07
CA THR A 117 2.00 -5.55 -3.40
C THR A 117 1.18 -4.59 -2.56
N LEU A 118 1.27 -4.70 -1.23
CA LEU A 118 0.37 -3.96 -0.32
C LEU A 118 0.63 -2.44 -0.35
N THR A 119 1.83 -2.00 -0.75
CA THR A 119 2.21 -0.58 -0.70
C THR A 119 2.53 0.07 -2.05
N HIS A 120 2.70 -0.69 -3.14
CA HIS A 120 3.10 -0.11 -4.43
C HIS A 120 2.24 -0.50 -5.63
N ILE A 121 1.41 -1.54 -5.54
CA ILE A 121 0.70 -2.05 -6.71
C ILE A 121 -0.20 -0.98 -7.35
N ARG A 122 -0.16 -0.93 -8.68
CA ARG A 122 -1.10 -0.19 -9.53
C ARG A 122 -1.63 -1.13 -10.59
N PHE A 123 -0.71 -1.67 -11.37
CA PHE A 123 -0.98 -2.62 -12.44
C PHE A 123 -0.41 -4.00 -12.13
N CYS A 124 -1.09 -5.03 -12.62
CA CYS A 124 -0.53 -6.38 -12.76
C CYS A 124 -1.06 -7.01 -14.05
N ASN A 125 -0.43 -8.10 -14.51
CA ASN A 125 -0.99 -8.92 -15.57
C ASN A 125 -1.98 -9.97 -14.99
N PRO A 126 -2.71 -10.73 -15.83
CA PRO A 126 -3.64 -11.77 -15.37
C PRO A 126 -2.98 -12.85 -14.48
N GLU A 127 -1.70 -13.14 -14.71
CA GLU A 127 -0.91 -14.08 -13.91
C GLU A 127 -0.41 -13.49 -12.59
N GLY A 128 -0.74 -12.24 -12.29
CA GLY A 128 -0.36 -11.49 -11.08
C GLY A 128 1.13 -11.14 -11.01
N GLU A 129 1.76 -10.89 -12.15
CA GLU A 129 3.03 -10.18 -12.23
C GLU A 129 2.81 -8.67 -12.04
N LEU A 130 3.50 -8.08 -11.09
CA LEU A 130 3.46 -6.65 -10.77
C LEU A 130 4.16 -5.83 -11.85
N GLU A 131 3.58 -4.68 -12.17
CA GLU A 131 4.26 -3.65 -12.94
C GLU A 131 4.47 -2.35 -12.13
N PHE A 132 5.71 -1.87 -12.14
CA PHE A 132 6.19 -0.79 -11.26
C PHE A 132 6.54 0.51 -11.98
N ASN A 133 6.76 0.51 -13.29
CA ASN A 133 7.22 1.69 -14.02
C ASN A 133 6.05 2.60 -14.40
N ALA A 134 4.90 2.02 -14.78
CA ALA A 134 3.69 2.78 -15.08
C ALA A 134 3.12 3.48 -13.83
N LYS A 135 3.03 4.81 -13.87
CA LYS A 135 2.56 5.67 -12.76
C LYS A 135 1.33 6.50 -13.11
N GLY A 136 0.83 6.43 -14.34
CA GLY A 136 -0.34 7.19 -14.80
C GLY A 136 -1.66 6.58 -14.33
N GLY A 137 -2.77 7.10 -14.86
CA GLY A 137 -4.12 6.57 -14.61
C GLY A 137 -4.37 5.24 -15.34
N PRO A 138 -5.55 4.62 -15.17
CA PRO A 138 -5.89 3.32 -15.77
C PRO A 138 -5.62 3.19 -17.26
N ASP A 139 -5.88 4.24 -18.05
CA ASP A 139 -5.70 4.25 -19.51
C ASP A 139 -4.23 4.22 -19.96
N THR A 140 -3.29 4.28 -19.01
CA THR A 140 -1.84 4.21 -19.27
C THR A 140 -1.24 2.83 -18.96
N ALA A 141 -2.08 1.82 -18.75
CA ALA A 141 -1.65 0.45 -18.55
C ALA A 141 -0.77 -0.03 -19.72
N PRO A 142 0.43 -0.59 -19.47
CA PRO A 142 1.22 -1.21 -20.52
C PRO A 142 0.50 -2.39 -21.19
N PRO A 143 0.84 -2.75 -22.44
CA PRO A 143 0.25 -3.91 -23.10
C PRO A 143 0.36 -5.19 -22.25
N GLY A 144 -0.76 -5.88 -22.07
CA GLY A 144 -0.84 -7.10 -21.24
C GLY A 144 -1.00 -6.85 -19.73
N TYR A 145 -0.99 -5.60 -19.28
CA TYR A 145 -1.23 -5.21 -17.91
C TYR A 145 -2.57 -4.49 -17.77
N LEU A 146 -3.12 -4.50 -16.56
CA LEU A 146 -4.40 -3.90 -16.23
C LEU A 146 -4.38 -3.41 -14.78
N PRO A 147 -5.27 -2.48 -14.39
CA PRO A 147 -5.42 -2.10 -13.00
C PRO A 147 -5.64 -3.35 -12.14
N TRP A 148 -4.93 -3.47 -11.01
CA TRP A 148 -4.90 -4.71 -10.22
C TRP A 148 -6.30 -5.20 -9.81
N PHE A 149 -7.24 -4.28 -9.60
CA PHE A 149 -8.61 -4.59 -9.19
C PHE A 149 -9.49 -5.09 -10.33
N ASP A 150 -9.07 -4.91 -11.58
CA ASP A 150 -9.72 -5.40 -12.80
C ASP A 150 -9.12 -6.73 -13.29
N ALA A 151 -8.08 -7.26 -12.63
CA ALA A 151 -7.48 -8.55 -12.95
C ALA A 151 -8.52 -9.69 -12.92
N PRO A 152 -8.57 -10.56 -13.94
CA PRO A 152 -9.50 -11.68 -13.98
C PRO A 152 -9.22 -12.66 -12.83
N ASP A 153 -10.25 -13.38 -12.41
CA ASP A 153 -10.18 -14.42 -11.37
C ASP A 153 -9.57 -13.95 -10.03
N ARG A 154 -9.56 -12.64 -9.77
CA ARG A 154 -9.09 -12.06 -8.51
C ARG A 154 -9.88 -12.64 -7.35
N ARG A 155 -9.21 -13.35 -6.45
CA ARG A 155 -9.84 -14.06 -5.33
C ARG A 155 -10.53 -13.15 -4.31
N THR A 156 -10.19 -11.85 -4.31
CA THR A 156 -10.86 -10.84 -3.49
C THR A 156 -11.95 -10.05 -4.26
N ALA A 157 -12.44 -10.53 -5.41
CA ALA A 157 -13.46 -9.82 -6.19
C ALA A 157 -14.76 -9.57 -5.40
N GLU A 158 -15.11 -10.48 -4.49
CA GLU A 158 -16.31 -10.40 -3.65
C GLU A 158 -16.12 -9.59 -2.36
N LEU A 159 -14.89 -9.17 -2.08
CA LEU A 159 -14.52 -8.42 -0.88
C LEU A 159 -14.53 -6.92 -1.17
N THR A 160 -15.12 -6.13 -0.27
CA THR A 160 -14.96 -4.67 -0.34
C THR A 160 -13.54 -4.30 0.05
N ILE A 161 -12.79 -3.67 -0.88
CA ILE A 161 -11.43 -3.18 -0.62
C ILE A 161 -11.40 -1.66 -0.61
N VAL A 162 -10.82 -1.10 0.46
CA VAL A 162 -10.52 0.33 0.62
C VAL A 162 -9.02 0.52 0.46
N PHE A 163 -8.61 1.41 -0.43
CA PHE A 163 -7.19 1.66 -0.70
C PHE A 163 -6.89 3.10 -1.13
N GLY A 164 -5.61 3.44 -1.20
CA GLY A 164 -5.09 4.73 -1.64
C GLY A 164 -3.93 4.58 -2.63
N HIS A 165 -2.82 5.27 -2.39
CA HIS A 165 -1.54 5.21 -3.14
C HIS A 165 -1.55 5.69 -4.60
N TRP A 166 -2.67 5.52 -5.30
CA TRP A 166 -2.78 5.74 -6.73
C TRP A 166 -3.46 7.09 -7.04
N ALA A 167 -2.85 8.20 -6.63
CA ALA A 167 -3.35 9.55 -6.92
C ALA A 167 -3.68 9.84 -8.40
N ALA A 168 -3.04 9.14 -9.35
CA ALA A 168 -3.33 9.25 -10.78
C ALA A 168 -4.63 8.52 -11.20
N LEU A 169 -5.08 7.51 -10.43
CA LEU A 169 -6.43 6.97 -10.51
C LEU A 169 -7.45 7.98 -9.97
N GLY A 170 -7.08 8.68 -8.89
CA GLY A 170 -7.98 9.59 -8.17
C GLY A 170 -9.01 8.83 -7.34
N LEU A 171 -10.07 9.54 -6.95
CA LEU A 171 -11.21 8.94 -6.28
C LEU A 171 -11.96 8.01 -7.24
N LEU A 172 -12.11 6.74 -6.84
CA LEU A 172 -12.92 5.76 -7.56
C LEU A 172 -13.75 4.96 -6.55
N LEU A 173 -15.07 5.04 -6.67
CA LEU A 173 -16.01 4.27 -5.86
C LEU A 173 -16.80 3.31 -6.76
N ARG A 174 -16.70 2.02 -6.47
CA ARG A 174 -17.56 0.93 -6.97
C ARG A 174 -18.10 0.17 -5.76
N ASP A 175 -19.10 -0.68 -5.93
CA ASP A 175 -19.75 -1.40 -4.82
C ASP A 175 -18.77 -2.06 -3.85
N LYS A 176 -17.73 -2.73 -4.39
CA LYS A 176 -16.70 -3.47 -3.64
C LYS A 176 -15.30 -2.85 -3.74
N LEU A 177 -15.18 -1.61 -4.21
CA LEU A 177 -13.87 -0.96 -4.40
C LEU A 177 -13.95 0.52 -4.04
N CYS A 178 -13.14 0.96 -3.08
CA CYS A 178 -13.07 2.35 -2.64
C CYS A 178 -11.62 2.85 -2.71
N ALA A 179 -11.25 3.51 -3.81
CA ALA A 179 -9.98 4.21 -3.95
C ALA A 179 -10.12 5.65 -3.40
N LEU A 180 -9.46 5.95 -2.28
CA LEU A 180 -9.63 7.23 -1.56
C LEU A 180 -8.51 8.24 -1.81
N ASP A 181 -7.45 7.85 -2.52
CA ASP A 181 -6.36 8.77 -2.87
C ASP A 181 -6.78 9.70 -4.01
N SER A 182 -7.43 10.79 -3.63
CA SER A 182 -7.83 11.89 -4.51
C SER A 182 -6.69 12.89 -4.77
N GLY A 183 -5.46 12.60 -4.36
CA GLY A 183 -4.27 13.38 -4.70
C GLY A 183 -4.15 14.72 -3.97
N CYS A 184 -4.43 14.77 -2.67
CA CYS A 184 -4.38 16.00 -1.88
C CYS A 184 -3.05 16.77 -2.00
N VAL A 185 -1.91 16.07 -1.90
CA VAL A 185 -0.56 16.67 -2.02
C VAL A 185 -0.30 17.28 -3.41
N TRP A 186 -1.12 16.95 -4.40
CA TRP A 186 -1.06 17.50 -5.76
C TRP A 186 -2.04 18.68 -5.95
N GLY A 187 -2.47 19.33 -4.86
CA GLY A 187 -3.41 20.45 -4.88
C GLY A 187 -4.83 20.07 -5.31
N LYS A 188 -5.19 18.77 -5.22
CA LYS A 188 -6.54 18.28 -5.53
C LYS A 188 -7.40 18.29 -4.27
N GLN A 189 -7.83 17.12 -3.80
CA GLN A 189 -8.72 17.00 -2.66
C GLN A 189 -8.22 15.94 -1.68
N LEU A 190 -8.58 16.09 -0.41
CA LEU A 190 -8.54 15.05 0.60
C LEU A 190 -9.93 14.45 0.75
N SER A 191 -10.05 13.13 0.62
CA SER A 191 -11.32 12.41 0.68
C SER A 191 -11.45 11.61 1.97
N ALA A 192 -12.63 11.64 2.57
CA ALA A 192 -13.05 10.77 3.67
C ALA A 192 -14.36 10.07 3.27
N LEU A 193 -14.46 8.78 3.59
CA LEU A 193 -15.66 7.97 3.28
C LEU A 193 -16.16 7.33 4.58
N THR A 194 -17.43 7.52 4.91
CA THR A 194 -18.04 6.71 5.97
C THR A 194 -18.26 5.29 5.44
N LEU A 195 -17.62 4.31 6.09
CA LEU A 195 -17.69 2.92 5.66
C LEU A 195 -18.99 2.27 6.16
N ASP A 196 -19.71 1.65 5.22
CA ASP A 196 -20.93 0.89 5.48
C ASP A 196 -20.93 -0.38 4.60
N PRO A 197 -21.43 -1.52 5.11
CA PRO A 197 -21.63 -2.73 4.30
C PRO A 197 -22.51 -2.49 3.08
N GLU A 198 -23.52 -1.63 3.18
CA GLU A 198 -24.37 -1.24 2.05
C GLU A 198 -23.73 -0.05 1.30
N PRO A 199 -23.31 -0.21 0.02
CA PRO A 199 -22.62 0.85 -0.70
C PRO A 199 -23.42 2.17 -0.82
N SER A 200 -24.75 2.08 -0.87
CA SER A 200 -25.67 3.22 -0.95
C SER A 200 -25.67 4.11 0.30
N GLN A 201 -25.26 3.57 1.45
CA GLN A 201 -25.23 4.29 2.74
C GLN A 201 -23.88 5.00 2.99
N ARG A 202 -22.87 4.73 2.17
CA ARG A 202 -21.55 5.36 2.29
C ARG A 202 -21.65 6.84 1.93
N LYS A 203 -21.07 7.71 2.76
CA LYS A 203 -21.06 9.17 2.55
C LYS A 203 -19.64 9.64 2.31
N LEU A 204 -19.44 10.28 1.16
CA LEU A 204 -18.18 10.88 0.78
C LEU A 204 -18.14 12.34 1.23
N ILE A 205 -17.03 12.74 1.84
CA ILE A 205 -16.70 14.12 2.16
C ILE A 205 -15.36 14.41 1.50
N GLN A 206 -15.27 15.53 0.79
CA GLN A 206 -14.02 16.00 0.18
C GLN A 206 -13.74 17.44 0.56
N VAL A 207 -12.48 17.73 0.87
CA VAL A 207 -12.00 19.09 1.10
C VAL A 207 -10.91 19.42 0.07
N THR A 208 -10.97 20.62 -0.49
CA THR A 208 -9.94 21.10 -1.42
C THR A 208 -8.64 21.33 -0.68
N CYS A 209 -7.54 20.81 -1.22
CA CYS A 209 -6.22 21.00 -0.66
C CYS A 209 -5.56 22.24 -1.27
N PRO A 210 -4.77 23.01 -0.50
CA PRO A 210 -4.01 24.12 -1.05
C PRO A 210 -3.02 23.61 -2.10
N THR A 211 -2.80 24.39 -3.15
CA THR A 211 -1.63 24.27 -4.02
C THR A 211 -0.46 24.96 -3.32
N GLU A 212 0.60 24.22 -3.00
CA GLU A 212 1.89 24.81 -2.63
C GLU A 212 2.50 25.59 -3.80
#